data_AF-F9DL23-F1
#
_entry.id   AF-F9DL23-F1
#
_cell.length_a   1.000
_cell.length_b   1.000
_cell.length_c   1.000
_cell.angle_alpha   90.00
_cell.angle_beta   90.00
_cell.angle_gamma   90.00
#
_symmetry.space_group_name_H-M   'P 1'
#
loop_
_entity.id
_entity.type
_entity.pdbx_description
1 polymer ?
#
loop_
_entity_poly.entity_id
_entity_poly.type
_entity_poly.pdbx_seq_one_letter_code
_entity_poly.pdbx_strand_id
1 'polypeptide(L)'
;MLEKCHFEEHVMQSGVPLQGSNRGYNPIQLILGLFAGVWCGASCFGHLDVIRYDTALCDLLGWKRGADHRYLNKFSQAVNQRVFGNLFRWFFSELKFDNYTLDFDSTVIVREGNQEGAAKGYNPKRPGRLSHHPLLAFVSDVRMIANYWLRPGNTSASTNYLSFLEDTLSILEGKRVGLVRMDSGFFAKEILDYLENKGLHYIIACHFNNRIKYSLTHERKWIEQIDGLEISETIYQANCW
;
A
#
# COMPACT_ATOMS: atom_id res chain seq x y z
N MET A 1 19.36 10.95 11.50
CA MET A 1 17.87 11.03 11.45
C MET A 1 17.29 9.78 12.07
N LEU A 2 17.56 8.59 11.54
CA LEU A 2 17.04 7.31 12.05
C LEU A 2 17.33 7.08 13.54
N GLU A 3 18.53 7.41 14.01
CA GLU A 3 18.89 7.34 15.44
C GLU A 3 18.04 8.27 16.31
N LYS A 4 17.80 9.51 15.88
CA LYS A 4 16.97 10.49 16.62
C LYS A 4 15.51 10.06 16.72
N CYS A 5 15.06 9.18 15.82
CA CYS A 5 13.72 8.63 15.80
C CYS A 5 13.64 7.25 16.45
N HIS A 6 14.69 6.77 17.12
CA HIS A 6 14.74 5.45 17.73
C HIS A 6 14.32 4.32 16.77
N PHE A 7 14.64 4.45 15.48
CA PHE A 7 14.14 3.58 14.42
C PHE A 7 14.45 2.10 14.68
N GLU A 8 15.66 1.78 15.15
CA GLU A 8 16.07 0.41 15.42
C GLU A 8 15.21 -0.25 16.51
N GLU A 9 14.85 0.50 17.55
CA GLU A 9 14.01 0.01 18.64
C GLU A 9 12.62 -0.36 18.11
N HIS A 10 12.01 0.52 17.29
CA HIS A 10 10.70 0.28 16.69
C HIS A 10 10.70 -0.88 15.69
N VAL A 11 11.78 -1.02 14.92
CA VAL A 11 11.93 -2.18 14.01
C VAL A 11 12.03 -3.48 14.80
N MET A 12 12.78 -3.52 15.91
CA MET A 12 12.83 -4.72 16.76
C MET A 12 11.48 -5.02 17.40
N GLN A 13 10.75 -3.99 17.85
CA GLN A 13 9.40 -4.12 18.43
C GLN A 13 8.35 -4.55 17.40
N SER A 14 8.57 -4.30 16.11
CA SER A 14 7.63 -4.67 15.04
C SER A 14 7.48 -6.19 14.82
N GLY A 15 8.35 -7.00 15.44
CA GLY A 15 8.29 -8.46 15.37
C GLY A 15 9.02 -9.07 14.17
N VAL A 16 10.16 -8.47 13.80
CA VAL A 16 11.07 -9.00 12.77
C VAL A 16 11.59 -10.39 13.15
N PRO A 17 11.75 -11.32 12.19
CA PRO A 17 12.23 -12.67 12.48
C PRO A 17 13.60 -12.72 13.17
N LEU A 18 13.72 -13.31 14.35
CA LEU A 18 15.02 -13.39 15.01
C LEU A 18 15.93 -14.47 14.37
N GLN A 19 17.23 -14.35 14.60
CA GLN A 19 18.20 -15.38 14.24
C GLN A 19 18.26 -16.45 15.33
N GLY A 20 18.21 -17.72 14.93
CA GLY A 20 18.42 -18.86 15.83
C GLY A 20 19.87 -19.37 15.87
N SER A 21 20.80 -18.71 15.15
CA SER A 21 22.20 -19.13 15.04
C SER A 21 23.13 -18.08 15.62
N ASN A 22 24.19 -18.53 16.30
CA ASN A 22 25.27 -17.68 16.82
C ASN A 22 26.06 -16.94 15.72
N ARG A 23 25.88 -17.29 14.44
CA ARG A 23 26.46 -16.60 13.28
C ARG A 23 25.44 -15.76 12.49
N GLY A 24 24.25 -15.56 13.03
CA GLY A 24 23.20 -14.79 12.39
C GLY A 24 23.49 -13.29 12.38
N TYR A 25 23.12 -12.60 11.29
CA TYR A 25 23.18 -11.15 11.22
C TYR A 25 22.05 -10.52 12.05
N ASN A 26 22.33 -9.38 12.67
CA ASN A 26 21.30 -8.57 13.33
C ASN A 26 20.22 -8.19 12.30
N PRO A 27 18.91 -8.46 12.56
CA PRO A 27 17.81 -8.05 11.68
C PRO A 27 17.85 -6.58 11.25
N ILE A 28 18.31 -5.69 12.14
CA ILE A 28 18.47 -4.26 11.84
C ILE A 28 19.47 -4.04 10.71
N GLN A 29 20.61 -4.73 10.76
CA GLN A 29 21.64 -4.66 9.74
C GLN A 29 21.10 -5.04 8.35
N LEU A 30 20.19 -6.01 8.30
CA LEU A 30 19.56 -6.47 7.05
C LEU A 30 18.62 -5.42 6.47
N ILE A 31 17.81 -4.78 7.32
CA ILE A 31 16.86 -3.75 6.90
C ILE A 31 17.60 -2.49 6.44
N LEU A 32 18.60 -2.05 7.21
CA LEU A 32 19.46 -0.94 6.81
C LEU A 32 20.25 -1.26 5.53
N GLY A 33 20.70 -2.51 5.38
CA GLY A 33 21.34 -2.98 4.16
C GLY A 33 20.41 -2.92 2.95
N LEU A 34 19.14 -3.32 3.12
CA LEU A 34 18.12 -3.17 2.08
C LEU A 34 17.92 -1.70 1.70
N PHE A 35 17.83 -0.79 2.68
CA PHE A 35 17.66 0.65 2.42
C PHE A 35 18.86 1.23 1.69
N ALA A 36 20.08 0.95 2.16
CA ALA A 36 21.31 1.34 1.49
C ALA A 36 21.34 0.83 0.05
N GLY A 37 20.89 -0.41 -0.17
CA GLY A 37 20.82 -1.01 -1.50
C GLY A 37 19.90 -0.26 -2.42
N VAL A 38 18.66 -0.03 -1.98
CA VAL A 38 17.67 0.73 -2.76
C VAL A 38 18.20 2.13 -3.06
N TRP A 39 18.80 2.83 -2.10
CA TRP A 39 19.41 4.15 -2.31
C TRP A 39 20.58 4.13 -3.28
N CYS A 40 21.36 3.04 -3.30
CA CYS A 40 22.44 2.81 -4.26
C CYS A 40 21.97 2.20 -5.59
N GLY A 41 20.66 2.09 -5.84
CA GLY A 41 20.10 1.63 -7.11
C GLY A 41 19.89 0.11 -7.25
N ALA A 42 19.91 -0.64 -6.15
CA ALA A 42 19.55 -2.05 -6.15
C ALA A 42 18.08 -2.25 -6.58
N SER A 43 17.88 -3.05 -7.64
CA SER A 43 16.57 -3.36 -8.20
C SER A 43 16.16 -4.83 -8.01
N CYS A 44 17.06 -5.67 -7.49
CA CYS A 44 16.75 -7.04 -7.09
C CYS A 44 17.58 -7.47 -5.86
N PHE A 45 17.16 -8.51 -5.14
CA PHE A 45 17.86 -8.95 -3.93
C PHE A 45 19.30 -9.40 -4.17
N GLY A 46 19.62 -9.92 -5.36
CA GLY A 46 21.00 -10.28 -5.72
C GLY A 46 21.93 -9.06 -5.76
N HIS A 47 21.41 -7.86 -6.04
CA HIS A 47 22.23 -6.64 -6.02
C HIS A 47 22.65 -6.24 -4.59
N LEU A 48 21.99 -6.76 -3.55
CA LEU A 48 22.40 -6.54 -2.17
C LEU A 48 23.74 -7.19 -1.84
N ASP A 49 24.22 -8.14 -2.66
CA ASP A 49 25.56 -8.68 -2.52
C ASP A 49 26.64 -7.61 -2.77
N VAL A 50 26.35 -6.57 -3.55
CA VAL A 50 27.29 -5.43 -3.71
C VAL A 50 27.57 -4.78 -2.36
N ILE A 51 26.52 -4.48 -1.59
CA ILE A 51 26.63 -3.91 -0.23
C ILE A 51 27.37 -4.84 0.71
N ARG A 52 27.13 -6.15 0.57
CA ARG A 52 27.77 -7.17 1.40
C ARG A 52 29.29 -7.18 1.26
N TYR A 53 29.80 -6.90 0.06
CA TYR A 53 31.23 -6.90 -0.23
C TYR A 53 31.85 -5.48 -0.29
N ASP A 54 31.03 -4.43 -0.25
CA ASP A 54 31.48 -3.05 -0.19
C ASP A 54 32.02 -2.72 1.20
N THR A 55 33.35 -2.68 1.32
CA THR A 55 34.05 -2.38 2.57
C THR A 55 33.86 -0.93 3.01
N ALA A 56 33.80 0.02 2.07
CA ALA A 56 33.63 1.44 2.40
C ALA A 56 32.23 1.70 2.97
N LEU A 57 31.20 1.10 2.38
CA LEU A 57 29.83 1.19 2.89
C LEU A 57 29.68 0.47 4.24
N CYS A 58 30.33 -0.70 4.39
CA CYS A 58 30.36 -1.41 5.67
C CYS A 58 31.02 -0.58 6.78
N ASP A 59 32.18 0.04 6.51
CA ASP A 59 32.87 0.91 7.46
C ASP A 59 32.04 2.15 7.81
N LEU A 60 31.39 2.78 6.82
CA LEU A 60 30.50 3.92 7.02
C LEU A 60 29.30 3.58 7.94
N LEU A 61 28.76 2.36 7.80
CA LEU A 61 27.62 1.88 8.57
C LEU A 61 28.02 1.14 9.85
N GLY A 62 29.32 1.06 10.17
CA GLY A 62 29.85 0.41 11.37
C GLY A 62 29.73 -1.11 11.37
N TRP A 63 29.70 -1.74 10.20
CA TRP A 63 29.54 -3.19 10.04
C TRP A 63 30.85 -3.87 9.71
N LYS A 64 31.16 -4.99 10.38
CA LYS A 64 32.31 -5.83 10.01
C LYS A 64 32.14 -6.48 8.63
N ARG A 65 30.90 -6.71 8.21
CA ARG A 65 30.50 -7.26 6.91
C ARG A 65 29.02 -7.06 6.72
N GLY A 66 28.56 -6.69 5.53
CA GLY A 66 27.13 -6.59 5.22
C GLY A 66 26.40 -7.93 5.34
N ALA A 67 25.09 -7.85 5.53
CA ALA A 67 24.27 -9.00 5.80
C ALA A 67 23.82 -9.73 4.53
N ASP A 68 23.53 -11.03 4.67
CA ASP A 68 23.13 -11.90 3.56
C ASP A 68 21.61 -11.80 3.28
N HIS A 69 21.24 -11.53 2.03
CA HIS A 69 19.86 -11.36 1.61
C HIS A 69 18.98 -12.60 1.84
N ARG A 70 19.56 -13.80 2.02
CA ARG A 70 18.83 -15.05 2.33
C ARG A 70 17.97 -14.98 3.59
N TYR A 71 18.27 -14.06 4.50
CA TYR A 71 17.41 -13.81 5.66
C TYR A 71 15.99 -13.34 5.26
N LEU A 72 15.84 -12.65 4.13
CA LEU A 72 14.53 -12.21 3.65
C LEU A 72 13.57 -13.39 3.38
N ASN A 73 14.10 -14.60 3.16
CA ASN A 73 13.28 -15.82 3.03
C ASN A 73 12.52 -16.20 4.31
N LYS A 74 12.84 -15.61 5.46
CA LYS A 74 12.08 -15.79 6.71
C LYS A 74 10.80 -14.97 6.75
N PHE A 75 10.63 -13.99 5.87
CA PHE A 75 9.43 -13.18 5.80
C PHE A 75 8.38 -13.88 4.96
N SER A 76 7.48 -14.61 5.63
CA SER A 76 6.22 -15.03 5.01
C SER A 76 5.28 -13.84 4.82
N GLN A 77 4.19 -14.03 4.07
CA GLN A 77 3.16 -13.00 3.92
C GLN A 77 2.61 -12.51 5.26
N ALA A 78 2.32 -13.43 6.20
CA ALA A 78 1.81 -13.08 7.53
C ALA A 78 2.85 -12.30 8.37
N VAL A 79 4.13 -12.68 8.27
CA VAL A 79 5.22 -11.93 8.94
C VAL A 79 5.35 -10.53 8.35
N ASN A 80 5.30 -10.39 7.02
CA ASN A 80 5.35 -9.09 6.35
C ASN A 80 4.19 -8.20 6.81
N GLN A 81 2.95 -8.68 6.77
CA GLN A 81 1.79 -7.91 7.20
C GLN A 81 1.92 -7.42 8.64
N ARG A 82 2.36 -8.29 9.56
CA ARG A 82 2.57 -7.91 10.96
C ARG A 82 3.69 -6.87 11.13
N VAL A 83 4.86 -7.12 10.54
CA VAL A 83 6.04 -6.25 10.67
C VAL A 83 5.77 -4.88 10.07
N PHE A 84 5.32 -4.83 8.82
CA PHE A 84 5.06 -3.57 8.13
C PHE A 84 3.84 -2.85 8.70
N GLY A 85 2.79 -3.57 9.15
CA GLY A 85 1.66 -2.96 9.83
C GLY A 85 2.07 -2.25 11.13
N ASN A 86 2.92 -2.87 11.94
CA ASN A 86 3.47 -2.26 13.15
C ASN A 86 4.38 -1.06 12.84
N LEU A 87 5.24 -1.18 11.82
CA LEU A 87 6.12 -0.10 11.39
C LEU A 87 5.34 1.10 10.86
N PHE A 88 4.31 0.88 10.05
CA PHE A 88 3.45 1.97 9.56
C PHE A 88 2.65 2.60 10.68
N ARG A 89 2.10 1.80 11.61
CA ARG A 89 1.40 2.33 12.79
C ARG A 89 2.28 3.30 13.58
N TRP A 90 3.52 2.89 13.87
CA TRP A 90 4.50 3.76 14.50
C TRP A 90 4.80 5.01 13.64
N PHE A 91 5.11 4.82 12.36
CA PHE A 91 5.43 5.94 11.47
C PHE A 91 4.31 7.00 11.47
N PHE A 92 3.06 6.58 11.32
CA PHE A 92 1.92 7.50 11.33
C PHE A 92 1.64 8.07 12.72
N SER A 93 1.90 7.35 13.82
CA SER A 93 1.73 7.90 15.17
C SER A 93 2.62 9.12 15.41
N GLU A 94 3.84 9.12 14.87
CA GLU A 94 4.79 10.22 14.97
C GLU A 94 4.41 11.47 14.15
N LEU A 95 3.52 11.34 13.17
CA LEU A 95 3.08 12.48 12.37
C LEU A 95 2.08 13.35 13.13
N LYS A 96 2.34 14.66 13.21
CA LYS A 96 1.42 15.60 13.86
C LYS A 96 0.12 15.84 13.09
N PHE A 97 0.19 15.75 11.76
CA PHE A 97 -0.99 15.86 10.91
C PHE A 97 -1.90 14.66 11.19
N ASP A 98 -3.20 14.90 11.34
CA ASP A 98 -4.14 13.91 11.86
C ASP A 98 -5.47 13.84 11.10
N ASN A 99 -5.63 14.58 9.99
CA ASN A 99 -6.84 14.56 9.17
C ASN A 99 -6.53 14.09 7.75
N TYR A 100 -6.59 12.78 7.52
CA TYR A 100 -6.08 12.13 6.33
C TYR A 100 -7.13 11.97 5.23
N THR A 101 -6.69 12.18 4.00
CA THR A 101 -7.32 11.68 2.78
C THR A 101 -6.68 10.34 2.41
N LEU A 102 -7.48 9.30 2.27
CA LEU A 102 -7.04 7.98 1.85
C LEU A 102 -7.36 7.75 0.38
N ASP A 103 -6.33 7.44 -0.41
CA ASP A 103 -6.49 6.94 -1.77
C ASP A 103 -6.32 5.42 -1.79
N PHE A 104 -7.25 4.73 -2.45
CA PHE A 104 -7.14 3.30 -2.68
C PHE A 104 -6.99 3.02 -4.17
N ASP A 105 -5.98 2.21 -4.50
CA ASP A 105 -5.69 1.81 -5.87
C ASP A 105 -5.18 0.36 -5.91
N SER A 106 -5.31 -0.28 -7.06
CA SER A 106 -4.76 -1.60 -7.33
C SER A 106 -3.89 -1.60 -8.57
N THR A 107 -2.86 -2.44 -8.58
CA THR A 107 -1.92 -2.52 -9.69
C THR A 107 -1.66 -3.96 -10.08
N VAL A 108 -1.15 -4.20 -11.28
CA VAL A 108 -0.78 -5.54 -11.77
C VAL A 108 0.74 -5.62 -11.85
N ILE A 109 1.34 -6.53 -11.07
CA ILE A 109 2.76 -6.85 -11.13
C ILE A 109 2.93 -8.18 -11.87
N VAL A 110 3.47 -8.12 -13.09
CA VAL A 110 3.78 -9.32 -13.87
C VAL A 110 4.93 -10.07 -13.21
N ARG A 111 4.83 -11.39 -13.17
CA ARG A 111 5.85 -12.26 -12.61
C ARG A 111 6.44 -13.14 -13.71
N GLU A 112 7.77 -13.10 -13.81
CA GLU A 112 8.54 -13.97 -14.68
C GLU A 112 9.07 -15.13 -13.82
N GLY A 113 8.53 -16.33 -14.01
CA GLY A 113 8.84 -17.52 -13.21
C GLY A 113 7.68 -17.97 -12.31
N ASN A 114 8.02 -18.72 -11.26
CA ASN A 114 7.07 -19.41 -10.37
C ASN A 114 7.11 -18.82 -8.96
N GLN A 115 6.86 -17.52 -8.83
CA GLN A 115 6.80 -16.86 -7.53
C GLN A 115 5.56 -17.31 -6.76
N GLU A 116 5.74 -17.56 -5.46
CA GLU A 116 4.65 -17.91 -4.54
C GLU A 116 3.53 -16.86 -4.59
N GLY A 117 2.27 -17.32 -4.54
CA GLY A 117 1.10 -16.45 -4.55
C GLY A 117 0.74 -15.84 -5.91
N ALA A 118 1.55 -16.04 -6.95
CA ALA A 118 1.24 -15.52 -8.29
C ALA A 118 0.15 -16.38 -8.96
N ALA A 119 -0.80 -15.71 -9.63
CA ALA A 119 -1.87 -16.37 -10.37
C ALA A 119 -2.13 -15.68 -11.72
N LYS A 120 -2.74 -16.41 -12.65
CA LYS A 120 -3.17 -15.85 -13.93
C LYS A 120 -4.48 -15.08 -13.72
N GLY A 121 -4.47 -13.79 -14.01
CA GLY A 121 -5.69 -12.98 -14.02
C GLY A 121 -5.60 -11.87 -15.05
N TYR A 122 -6.40 -10.83 -14.86
CA TYR A 122 -6.44 -9.72 -15.80
C TYR A 122 -5.11 -8.97 -15.82
N ASN A 123 -4.47 -8.93 -16.98
CA ASN A 123 -3.25 -8.20 -17.22
C ASN A 123 -3.25 -7.67 -18.67
N PRO A 124 -3.63 -6.40 -18.88
CA PRO A 124 -3.78 -5.86 -20.23
C PRO A 124 -2.44 -5.75 -20.96
N LYS A 125 -1.35 -5.53 -20.22
CA LYS A 125 -0.01 -5.39 -20.80
C LYS A 125 0.59 -6.73 -21.22
N ARG A 126 0.30 -7.81 -20.48
CA ARG A 126 0.83 -9.17 -20.75
C ARG A 126 -0.21 -10.26 -20.42
N PRO A 127 -1.20 -10.50 -21.30
CA PRO A 127 -2.25 -11.48 -21.06
C PRO A 127 -1.73 -12.90 -20.83
N GLY A 128 -2.38 -13.65 -19.93
CA GLY A 128 -2.09 -15.07 -19.66
C GLY A 128 -0.84 -15.35 -18.82
N ARG A 129 -0.07 -14.32 -18.44
CA ARG A 129 1.09 -14.44 -17.55
C ARG A 129 0.68 -14.51 -16.08
N LEU A 130 1.52 -15.17 -15.28
CA LEU A 130 1.39 -15.12 -13.82
C LEU A 130 1.63 -13.69 -13.36
N SER A 131 0.82 -13.25 -12.40
CA SER A 131 0.89 -11.90 -11.87
C SER A 131 0.45 -11.88 -10.42
N HIS A 132 0.78 -10.78 -9.76
CA HIS A 132 0.13 -10.36 -8.54
C HIS A 132 -0.74 -9.14 -8.83
N HIS A 133 -1.80 -8.97 -8.06
CA HIS A 133 -2.70 -7.82 -8.11
C HIS A 133 -2.72 -7.05 -6.78
N PRO A 134 -1.62 -6.37 -6.39
CA PRO A 134 -1.59 -5.66 -5.12
C PRO A 134 -2.73 -4.66 -4.95
N LEU A 135 -3.15 -4.50 -3.69
CA LEU A 135 -4.02 -3.42 -3.24
C LEU A 135 -3.20 -2.49 -2.34
N LEU A 136 -3.31 -1.19 -2.59
CA LEU A 136 -2.57 -0.15 -1.89
C LEU A 136 -3.52 0.86 -1.28
N ALA A 137 -3.15 1.35 -0.10
CA ALA A 137 -3.74 2.53 0.52
C ALA A 137 -2.66 3.59 0.66
N PHE A 138 -2.95 4.82 0.26
CA PHE A 138 -2.06 5.96 0.38
C PHE A 138 -2.70 7.04 1.24
N VAL A 139 -1.90 7.68 2.10
CA VAL A 139 -2.27 8.96 2.70
C VAL A 139 -1.82 10.08 1.76
N SER A 140 -2.77 10.69 1.05
CA SER A 140 -2.48 11.67 -0.01
C SER A 140 -1.72 12.88 0.51
N ASP A 141 -2.06 13.34 1.73
CA ASP A 141 -1.56 14.57 2.32
C ASP A 141 -0.05 14.51 2.59
N VAL A 142 0.47 13.33 2.92
CA VAL A 142 1.89 13.10 3.19
C VAL A 142 2.58 12.26 2.10
N ARG A 143 1.83 11.84 1.07
CA ARG A 143 2.31 11.02 -0.05
C ARG A 143 2.98 9.72 0.39
N MET A 144 2.44 9.08 1.43
CA MET A 144 2.96 7.84 1.99
C MET A 144 1.99 6.69 1.81
N ILE A 145 2.53 5.48 1.70
CA ILE A 145 1.72 4.24 1.71
C ILE A 145 1.30 3.97 3.16
N ALA A 146 0.00 3.83 3.39
CA ALA A 146 -0.58 3.45 4.67
C ALA A 146 -0.61 1.93 4.85
N ASN A 147 -0.96 1.20 3.80
CA ASN A 147 -1.10 -0.24 3.83
C ASN A 147 -0.87 -0.85 2.44
N TYR A 148 -0.48 -2.12 2.40
CA TYR A 148 -0.18 -2.87 1.19
C TYR A 148 -0.50 -4.34 1.36
N TRP A 149 -1.38 -4.87 0.52
CA TRP A 149 -1.66 -6.31 0.45
C TRP A 149 -1.22 -6.86 -0.91
N LEU A 150 -0.23 -7.76 -0.89
CA LEU A 150 0.18 -8.53 -2.07
C LEU A 150 -0.86 -9.64 -2.32
N ARG A 151 -1.68 -9.48 -3.37
CA ARG A 151 -2.73 -10.45 -3.71
C ARG A 151 -2.38 -11.23 -4.98
N PRO A 152 -2.94 -12.43 -5.18
CA PRO A 152 -2.84 -13.16 -6.43
C PRO A 152 -3.43 -12.40 -7.62
N GLY A 153 -2.88 -12.62 -8.82
CA GLY A 153 -3.27 -11.92 -10.04
C GLY A 153 -4.72 -12.14 -10.49
N ASN A 154 -5.38 -13.22 -10.07
CA ASN A 154 -6.78 -13.53 -10.37
C ASN A 154 -7.80 -12.83 -9.45
N THR A 155 -7.37 -11.80 -8.73
CA THR A 155 -8.19 -11.03 -7.79
C THR A 155 -8.68 -9.74 -8.45
N SER A 156 -9.91 -9.28 -8.19
CA SER A 156 -10.37 -7.95 -8.65
C SER A 156 -9.94 -6.83 -7.68
N ALA A 157 -10.08 -5.56 -8.08
CA ALA A 157 -9.80 -4.41 -7.21
C ALA A 157 -10.61 -4.49 -5.89
N SER A 158 -11.93 -4.67 -5.99
CA SER A 158 -12.88 -4.71 -4.87
C SER A 158 -12.79 -5.95 -3.97
N THR A 159 -12.17 -7.05 -4.41
CA THR A 159 -12.09 -8.28 -3.61
C THR A 159 -11.31 -8.03 -2.32
N ASN A 160 -11.90 -8.36 -1.17
CA ASN A 160 -11.36 -8.14 0.19
C ASN A 160 -11.12 -6.67 0.55
N TYR A 161 -11.68 -5.71 -0.21
CA TYR A 161 -11.49 -4.28 0.05
C TYR A 161 -11.92 -3.88 1.46
N LEU A 162 -13.08 -4.35 1.94
CA LEU A 162 -13.57 -4.00 3.29
C LEU A 162 -12.60 -4.43 4.38
N SER A 163 -12.04 -5.64 4.28
CA SER A 163 -11.03 -6.12 5.22
C SER A 163 -9.73 -5.32 5.12
N PHE A 164 -9.34 -4.92 3.91
CA PHE A 164 -8.17 -4.05 3.69
C PHE A 164 -8.38 -2.64 4.25
N LEU A 165 -9.58 -2.09 4.11
CA LEU A 165 -9.96 -0.80 4.68
C LEU A 165 -9.87 -0.87 6.20
N GLU A 166 -10.46 -1.88 6.85
CA GLU A 166 -10.36 -2.03 8.31
C GLU A 166 -8.92 -2.17 8.80
N ASP A 167 -8.11 -2.96 8.11
CA ASP A 167 -6.69 -3.12 8.43
C ASP A 167 -5.94 -1.78 8.27
N THR A 168 -6.25 -1.01 7.23
CA THR A 168 -5.69 0.33 7.01
C THR A 168 -6.11 1.31 8.10
N LEU A 169 -7.39 1.34 8.47
CA LEU A 169 -7.90 2.20 9.55
C LEU A 169 -7.28 1.81 10.90
N SER A 170 -7.06 0.51 11.14
CA SER A 170 -6.36 0.01 12.32
C SER A 170 -4.92 0.52 12.37
N ILE A 171 -4.17 0.49 11.26
CA ILE A 171 -2.81 1.05 11.20
C ILE A 171 -2.80 2.55 11.52
N LEU A 172 -3.84 3.27 11.08
CA LEU A 172 -3.99 4.72 11.29
C LEU A 172 -4.74 5.08 12.58
N GLU A 173 -4.79 4.17 13.54
CA GLU A 173 -5.44 4.40 14.84
C GLU A 173 -4.94 5.70 15.50
N GLY A 174 -5.87 6.47 16.05
CA GLY A 174 -5.58 7.79 16.62
C GLY A 174 -5.47 8.92 15.58
N LYS A 175 -5.68 8.64 14.30
CA LYS A 175 -5.80 9.64 13.22
C LYS A 175 -7.24 9.67 12.71
N ARG A 176 -7.69 10.85 12.29
CA ARG A 176 -8.98 11.04 11.62
C ARG A 176 -8.80 10.78 10.12
N VAL A 177 -9.64 9.93 9.56
CA VAL A 177 -9.81 9.81 8.11
C VAL A 177 -10.95 10.71 7.69
N GLY A 178 -10.62 11.83 7.06
CA GLY A 178 -11.58 12.85 6.64
C GLY A 178 -12.24 12.54 5.30
N LEU A 179 -11.54 11.83 4.42
CA LEU A 179 -12.02 11.52 3.07
C LEU A 179 -11.40 10.22 2.55
N VAL A 180 -12.21 9.39 1.91
CA VAL A 180 -11.76 8.21 1.15
C VAL A 180 -11.98 8.44 -0.34
N ARG A 181 -10.95 8.21 -1.17
CA ARG A 181 -11.03 8.37 -2.62
C ARG A 181 -10.65 7.09 -3.33
N MET A 182 -11.40 6.77 -4.38
CA MET A 182 -11.23 5.53 -5.13
C MET A 182 -11.63 5.71 -6.59
N ASP A 183 -11.06 4.87 -7.45
CA ASP A 183 -11.48 4.80 -8.85
C ASP A 183 -12.77 3.98 -9.03
N SER A 184 -13.22 3.86 -10.28
CA SER A 184 -14.46 3.17 -10.61
C SER A 184 -14.41 1.66 -10.46
N GLY A 185 -13.22 1.07 -10.28
CA GLY A 185 -13.02 -0.34 -9.95
C GLY A 185 -13.54 -0.70 -8.55
N PHE A 186 -13.80 0.30 -7.71
CA PHE A 186 -14.35 0.13 -6.37
C PHE A 186 -15.81 0.62 -6.23
N PHE A 187 -16.45 0.99 -7.33
CA PHE A 187 -17.85 1.41 -7.32
C PHE A 187 -18.79 0.21 -7.15
N ALA A 188 -19.02 -0.20 -5.90
CA ALA A 188 -19.84 -1.36 -5.51
C ALA A 188 -20.75 -1.04 -4.30
N LYS A 189 -21.95 -1.65 -4.24
CA LYS A 189 -22.96 -1.38 -3.21
C LYS A 189 -22.39 -1.55 -1.82
N GLU A 190 -21.75 -2.69 -1.62
CA GLU A 190 -21.24 -3.14 -0.34
C GLU A 190 -20.16 -2.18 0.18
N ILE A 191 -19.42 -1.55 -0.74
CA ILE A 191 -18.41 -0.54 -0.41
C ILE A 191 -19.07 0.76 0.02
N LEU A 192 -20.04 1.26 -0.76
CA LEU A 192 -20.75 2.50 -0.44
C LEU A 192 -21.53 2.38 0.87
N ASP A 193 -22.33 1.33 1.01
CA ASP A 193 -23.09 1.04 2.24
C ASP A 193 -22.14 0.99 3.45
N TYR A 194 -20.96 0.39 3.31
CA TYR A 194 -20.00 0.29 4.40
C TYR A 194 -19.40 1.65 4.79
N LEU A 195 -19.02 2.46 3.81
CA LEU A 195 -18.48 3.80 4.04
C LEU A 195 -19.53 4.70 4.72
N GLU A 196 -20.78 4.66 4.25
CA GLU A 196 -21.90 5.41 4.82
C GLU A 196 -22.22 4.96 6.24
N ASN A 197 -22.28 3.65 6.49
CA ASN A 197 -22.51 3.10 7.84
C ASN A 197 -21.40 3.48 8.83
N LYS A 198 -20.15 3.62 8.37
CA LYS A 198 -19.05 4.15 9.19
C LYS A 198 -19.01 5.68 9.31
N GLY A 199 -19.83 6.40 8.54
CA GLY A 199 -19.78 7.86 8.46
C GLY A 199 -18.50 8.39 7.80
N LEU A 200 -17.87 7.60 6.93
CA LEU A 200 -16.71 8.05 6.16
C LEU A 200 -17.15 8.81 4.92
N HIS A 201 -16.70 10.06 4.77
CA HIS A 201 -16.89 10.79 3.54
C HIS A 201 -16.07 10.16 2.41
N TYR A 202 -16.64 10.11 1.21
CA TYR A 202 -15.99 9.48 0.08
C TYR A 202 -16.20 10.21 -1.25
N ILE A 203 -15.26 10.02 -2.17
CA ILE A 203 -15.38 10.34 -3.59
C ILE A 203 -14.97 9.08 -4.36
N ILE A 204 -15.92 8.49 -5.08
CA ILE A 204 -15.67 7.32 -5.92
C ILE A 204 -16.08 7.66 -7.35
N ALA A 205 -15.18 7.45 -8.30
CA ALA A 205 -15.51 7.62 -9.70
C ALA A 205 -16.59 6.59 -10.10
N CYS A 206 -17.63 7.03 -10.81
CA CYS A 206 -18.67 6.12 -11.30
C CYS A 206 -18.51 5.88 -12.81
N HIS A 207 -18.77 4.65 -13.25
CA HIS A 207 -18.85 4.34 -14.67
C HIS A 207 -20.05 5.05 -15.31
N PHE A 208 -19.85 5.58 -16.52
CA PHE A 208 -20.85 6.36 -17.23
C PHE A 208 -21.98 5.50 -17.81
N ASN A 209 -22.89 5.08 -16.94
CA ASN A 209 -24.05 4.27 -17.28
C ASN A 209 -25.20 5.13 -17.84
N ASN A 210 -26.18 4.47 -18.45
CA ASN A 210 -27.31 5.16 -19.11
C ASN A 210 -28.16 5.99 -18.14
N ARG A 211 -28.23 5.61 -16.85
CA ARG A 211 -29.01 6.36 -15.85
C ARG A 211 -28.31 7.67 -15.49
N ILE A 212 -26.99 7.64 -15.28
CA ILE A 212 -26.20 8.85 -15.06
C ILE A 212 -26.29 9.77 -16.27
N LYS A 213 -26.13 9.23 -17.49
CA LYS A 213 -26.32 9.98 -18.73
C LYS A 213 -27.69 10.66 -18.78
N TYR A 214 -28.74 9.92 -18.47
CA TYR A 214 -30.10 10.46 -18.45
C TYR A 214 -30.28 11.53 -17.36
N SER A 215 -29.75 11.35 -16.16
CA SER A 215 -29.79 12.37 -15.11
C SER A 215 -29.09 13.65 -15.56
N LEU A 216 -27.94 13.54 -16.21
CA LEU A 216 -27.18 14.69 -16.70
C LEU A 216 -27.90 15.49 -17.79
N THR A 217 -28.68 14.85 -18.68
CA THR A 217 -29.46 15.60 -19.68
C THR A 217 -30.61 16.41 -19.06
N HIS A 218 -31.04 16.05 -17.85
CA HIS A 218 -32.11 16.73 -17.12
C HIS A 218 -31.57 17.72 -16.08
N GLU A 219 -30.28 17.66 -15.79
CA GLU A 219 -29.62 18.57 -14.86
C GLU A 219 -29.37 19.93 -15.51
N ARG A 220 -29.84 20.98 -14.84
CA ARG A 220 -29.84 22.34 -15.39
C ARG A 220 -28.98 23.32 -14.61
N LYS A 221 -28.54 22.95 -13.40
CA LYS A 221 -27.81 23.85 -12.51
C LYS A 221 -26.34 23.46 -12.43
N TRP A 222 -25.58 23.93 -13.41
CA TRP A 222 -24.13 23.78 -13.43
C TRP A 222 -23.46 25.02 -12.86
N ILE A 223 -22.46 24.81 -12.00
CA ILE A 223 -21.64 25.86 -11.41
C ILE A 223 -20.21 25.62 -11.90
N GLU A 224 -19.67 26.56 -12.66
CA GLU A 224 -18.26 26.58 -13.02
C GLU A 224 -17.41 26.87 -11.77
N GLN A 225 -16.51 25.94 -11.44
CA GLN A 225 -15.59 26.08 -10.29
C GLN A 225 -14.24 26.65 -10.73
N ILE A 226 -13.74 26.19 -11.86
CA ILE A 226 -12.53 26.66 -12.54
C ILE A 226 -12.75 26.52 -14.05
N ASP A 227 -11.93 27.20 -14.85
CA ASP A 227 -11.98 27.10 -16.31
C ASP A 227 -11.92 25.63 -16.77
N GLY A 228 -12.97 25.19 -17.45
CA GLY A 228 -13.13 23.83 -17.94
C GLY A 228 -13.65 22.79 -16.93
N LEU A 229 -14.06 23.19 -15.71
CA LEU A 229 -14.68 22.30 -14.72
C LEU A 229 -15.98 22.89 -14.17
N GLU A 230 -17.09 22.24 -14.51
CA GLU A 230 -18.42 22.52 -13.97
C GLU A 230 -18.86 21.40 -13.03
N ILE A 231 -19.59 21.77 -11.97
CA ILE A 231 -20.14 20.83 -10.99
C ILE A 231 -21.63 21.05 -10.87
N SER A 232 -22.37 19.94 -10.73
CA SER A 232 -23.76 19.92 -10.28
C SER A 232 -23.93 18.81 -9.24
N GLU A 233 -24.97 18.94 -8.43
CA GLU A 233 -25.37 17.94 -7.43
C GLU A 233 -26.70 17.30 -7.83
N THR A 234 -26.80 15.98 -7.65
CA THR A 234 -28.05 15.25 -7.88
C THR A 234 -28.09 13.99 -7.02
N ILE A 235 -29.27 13.40 -6.86
CA ILE A 235 -29.45 12.14 -6.14
C ILE A 235 -29.41 11.00 -7.16
N TYR A 236 -28.53 10.03 -6.93
CA TYR A 236 -28.40 8.84 -7.76
C TYR A 236 -28.73 7.58 -6.96
N GLN A 237 -29.50 6.68 -7.55
CA GLN A 237 -29.72 5.32 -7.06
C GLN A 237 -29.38 4.34 -8.17
N ALA A 238 -28.57 3.32 -7.88
CA ALA A 238 -28.27 2.28 -8.86
C ALA A 238 -29.48 1.35 -9.08
N ASN A 239 -29.61 0.75 -10.26
CA ASN A 239 -30.75 -0.14 -10.56
C ASN A 239 -30.73 -1.45 -9.76
N CYS A 240 -29.54 -1.87 -9.32
CA CYS A 240 -29.30 -3.16 -8.69
C CYS A 240 -29.29 -3.09 -7.16
N TRP A 241 -29.49 -1.90 -6.57
CA TRP A 241 -29.22 -1.59 -5.16
C TRP A 241 -30.44 -0.99 -4.44
#